data_AF-A0A7Y6Y5Q0-F1
#
_entry.id   AF-A0A7Y6Y5Q0-F1
#
_cell.length_a   1.000
_cell.length_b   1.000
_cell.length_c   1.000
_cell.angle_alpha   90.00
_cell.angle_beta   90.00
_cell.angle_gamma   90.00
#
_symmetry.space_group_name_H-M   'P 1'
#
loop_
_entity.id
_entity.type
_entity.pdbx_description
1 polymer ?
#
loop_
_entity_poly.entity_id
_entity_poly.type
_entity_poly.pdbx_seq_one_letter_code
_entity_poly.pdbx_strand_id
1 'polypeptide(L)' 'MSVIYLLLSLSILVAIIFFIAFIISVKKGQYDDSYTPSVRILFDDELINNNQKTNN' A
#
# COMPACT_ATOMS: atom_id res chain seq x y z
N MET A 1 -9.28 34.26 26.20
CA MET A 1 -9.63 32.85 26.47
C MET A 1 -10.56 32.21 25.44
N SER A 2 -11.13 32.94 24.48
CA SER A 2 -11.94 32.34 23.39
C SER A 2 -11.07 31.78 22.25
N VAL A 3 -9.97 32.47 21.93
CA VAL A 3 -9.05 32.12 20.83
C VAL A 3 -8.50 30.69 20.94
N ILE A 4 -8.31 30.18 22.15
CA ILE A 4 -7.79 28.82 22.38
C ILE A 4 -8.74 27.75 21.84
N TYR A 5 -10.07 27.95 21.93
CA TYR A 5 -11.05 26.99 21.43
C TYR A 5 -11.07 26.94 19.90
N LEU A 6 -10.85 28.09 19.25
CA LEU A 6 -10.75 28.18 17.79
C LEU A 6 -9.47 27.51 17.28
N LEU A 7 -8.33 27.79 17.92
CA LEU A 7 -7.05 27.17 17.56
C LEU A 7 -7.05 25.65 17.79
N LEU A 8 -7.61 25.20 18.91
CA LEU A 8 -7.72 23.78 19.24
C LEU A 8 -8.55 23.02 18.19
N SER A 9 -9.71 23.58 17.83
CA SER A 9 -10.61 22.96 16.85
C SER A 9 -9.98 22.91 15.45
N LEU A 10 -9.32 23.99 15.04
CA LEU A 10 -8.64 24.05 13.75
C LEU A 10 -7.44 23.09 13.68
N SER A 11 -6.68 22.95 14.77
CA SER A 11 -5.55 22.01 14.85
C SER A 11 -6.01 20.56 14.71
N ILE A 12 -7.09 20.18 15.41
CA ILE A 12 -7.68 18.84 15.32
C ILE A 12 -8.24 18.56 13.93
N LEU A 13 -8.91 19.54 13.31
CA LEU A 13 -9.42 19.41 11.94
C LEU A 13 -8.28 19.09 10.95
N VAL A 14 -7.19 19.86 11.01
CA VAL A 14 -6.01 19.65 10.16
C VAL A 14 -5.39 18.28 10.42
N ALA A 15 -5.25 17.88 11.68
CA ALA A 15 -4.71 16.56 12.05
C ALA A 15 -5.54 15.41 11.48
N ILE A 16 -6.87 15.49 11.54
CA ILE A 16 -7.78 14.46 10.99
C ILE A 16 -7.65 14.38 9.47
N ILE A 17 -7.54 15.51 8.77
CA ILE A 17 -7.36 15.55 7.31
C ILE A 17 -6.06 14.82 6.91
N PHE A 18 -4.95 15.14 7.57
CA PHE A 18 -3.67 14.46 7.32
C PHE A 18 -3.72 12.98 7.68
N PHE A 19 -4.40 12.62 8.76
CA PHE A 19 -4.56 11.22 9.16
C PHE A 19 -5.34 10.41 8.12
N ILE A 20 -6.45 10.93 7.60
CA ILE A 20 -7.23 10.26 6.55
C ILE A 20 -6.39 10.13 5.27
N ALA A 21 -5.69 11.20 4.87
CA ALA A 21 -4.80 11.16 3.71
C ALA A 21 -3.69 10.11 3.87
N PHE A 22 -3.12 9.98 5.07
CA PHE A 22 -2.14 8.96 5.41
C PHE A 22 -2.71 7.54 5.25
N ILE A 23 -3.90 7.27 5.79
CA ILE A 23 -4.55 5.95 5.65
C ILE A 23 -4.85 5.62 4.18
N ILE A 24 -5.33 6.59 3.40
CA ILE A 24 -5.56 6.40 1.96
C ILE A 24 -4.25 6.07 1.24
N SER A 25 -3.16 6.79 1.55
CA SER A 25 -1.84 6.54 0.97
C SER A 25 -1.32 5.13 1.27
N VAL A 26 -1.42 4.69 2.52
CA VAL A 26 -1.02 3.34 2.96
C VAL A 26 -1.88 2.26 2.30
N LYS A 27 -3.20 2.49 2.19
CA LYS A 27 -4.12 1.54 1.55
C LYS A 27 -4.03 1.50 0.03
N LYS A 28 -3.49 2.54 -0.63
CA LYS A 28 -3.36 2.62 -2.10
C LYS A 28 -2.36 1.61 -2.69
N GLY A 29 -1.90 0.63 -1.91
CA GLY A 29 -1.25 -0.54 -2.46
C GLY A 29 0.18 -0.29 -2.92
N GLN A 30 0.90 0.68 -2.33
CA GLN A 30 2.36 0.76 -2.52
C GLN A 30 3.09 -0.52 -2.10
N TYR A 31 2.41 -1.42 -1.36
CA TYR A 31 2.91 -2.72 -0.94
C TYR A 31 2.57 -3.87 -1.91
N ASP A 32 1.93 -3.60 -3.05
CA ASP A 32 1.60 -4.64 -4.04
C ASP A 32 2.86 -5.20 -4.74
N ASP A 33 3.97 -4.46 -4.68
CA ASP A 33 5.29 -4.94 -5.12
C ASP A 33 6.07 -5.63 -3.97
N SER A 34 5.36 -6.41 -3.14
CA SER A 34 5.99 -7.23 -2.08
C SER A 34 6.80 -8.41 -2.63
N TYR A 35 6.66 -8.72 -3.93
CA TYR A 35 7.43 -9.74 -4.62
C TYR A 35 8.40 -9.07 -5.59
N THR A 36 9.63 -8.88 -5.10
CA THR A 36 10.72 -8.29 -5.87
C THR A 36 10.87 -8.99 -7.23
N PRO A 37 11.07 -8.23 -8.33
CA PRO A 37 11.20 -8.80 -9.68
C PRO A 37 12.28 -9.87 -9.77
N SER A 38 13.36 -9.77 -8.99
CA SER A 38 14.43 -10.76 -8.90
C SER A 38 13.96 -12.14 -8.41
N VAL A 39 12.93 -12.19 -7.57
CA VAL A 39 12.38 -13.44 -7.02
C VAL A 39 11.37 -14.04 -7.99
N ARG A 40 10.56 -13.21 -8.65
CA ARG A 40 9.59 -13.65 -9.68
C ARG A 40 10.28 -14.39 -10.82
N ILE A 41 11.37 -13.81 -11.34
CA ILE A 41 12.13 -14.37 -12.47
C ILE A 41 12.71 -15.76 -12.14
N LEU A 42 13.08 -16.02 -10.88
CA LEU A 42 13.62 -17.32 -10.45
C LEU A 42 12.55 -18.43 -10.40
N PHE A 43 11.27 -18.08 -10.23
CA PHE A 43 10.16 -19.04 -10.15
C PHE A 43 9.35 -19.13 -11.45
N ASP A 44 9.44 -18.12 -12.32
CA ASP A 44 8.81 -18.13 -13.65
C ASP A 44 9.35 -19.27 -14.54
N ASP A 45 10.63 -19.63 -14.39
CA ASP A 45 11.28 -20.71 -15.15
C ASP A 45 10.81 -22.13 -14.74
N GLU A 46 10.36 -22.31 -13.49
CA GLU A 46 9.90 -23.61 -12.97
C GLU A 46 8.44 -23.93 -13.35
N LEU A 47 7.60 -22.91 -13.50
CA LEU A 47 6.16 -23.07 -13.79
C LEU A 47 5.88 -23.45 -15.25
N ILE A 48 6.76 -23.07 -16.18
CA ILE A 48 6.65 -23.38 -17.61
C ILE A 48 6.87 -24.88 -17.86
N ASN A 49 7.74 -25.53 -17.09
CA ASN A 49 8.11 -26.94 -17.28
C ASN A 49 7.02 -27.94 -16.84
N ASN A 50 6.09 -27.54 -15.96
CA ASN A 50 5.01 -28.41 -15.48
C ASN A 50 3.78 -28.43 -16.41
N ASN A 51 3.47 -27.31 -17.07
CA ASN A 51 2.34 -27.23 -18.02
C ASN A 51 2.60 -27.95 -19.34
N GLN A 52 3.86 -28.16 -19.71
CA GLN A 52 4.26 -28.84 -20.96
C GLN A 52 4.24 -30.37 -20.85
N LYS A 53 4.17 -30.94 -19.62
CA LYS A 53 4.18 -32.40 -19.40
C LYS A 53 2.80 -33.04 -19.20
N THR A 54 1.74 -32.23 -19.13
CA THR A 54 0.37 -32.69 -18.83
C THR A 54 -0.52 -32.74 -20.07
N ASN A 55 0.00 -32.36 -21.25
CA ASN A 55 -0.74 -32.32 -22.51
C ASN A 55 -0.28 -33.41 -23.50
N ASN A 56 0.17 -34.56 -22.99
CA ASN A 56 0.70 -35.68 -23.77
C ASN A 56 -0.22 -36.89 -23.65
#